data_AF-A0A084G7I8-F1
#
_entry.id   AF-A0A084G7I8-F1
#
_cell.length_a   1.000
_cell.length_b   1.000
_cell.length_c   1.000
_cell.angle_alpha   90.00
_cell.angle_beta   90.00
_cell.angle_gamma   90.00
#
_symmetry.space_group_name_H-M   'P 1'
#
loop_
_entity.id
_entity.type
_entity.pdbx_description
1 polymer ?
#
loop_
_entity_poly.entity_id
_entity_poly.type
_entity_poly.pdbx_seq_one_letter_code
_entity_poly.pdbx_strand_id
1 'polypeptide(L)'
;MLIDCDIWDIFKPGPNWESLPLVLVSEVLRYLPTLNDLRAVVTASPNAKAAYDDDKRRVLLDIMTRQFGTEVMLSMYFHAKAAQFRASSRDVGGDNGVAEAFLTLAGYGVRNKKTVLRSCTLEDVIRMQQSYIHVVRLAATRIFAGFLRELPLDHRPTVIEERRILCALYRLDIWAMMFSEDYEDSRDDPRTRRMRPARILHLFFGLFHPWEAESVACVHEYLASYYNKVFWRIKLAPLLAECEDNEGVIVRWASTDCEYTESRRWYPSEDYIACNLWKQKMIRMGLRRFTALLSGDLKPLNVLDFADAGAPLDETFGKQTFRKIRFPDIRDRWEKTEQAMEFKGDAEDLPPLGWVALWDQRWSMSWGPATPDFVRAKGYTFWDATTLVDSGLLPYLQNMRVFRIPDVEQTW
;
A
#
# COMPACT_ATOMS: atom_id res chain seq x y z
N MET A 1 13.57 -54.04 55.73
CA MET A 1 12.52 -53.37 54.93
C MET A 1 13.12 -52.09 54.39
N LEU A 2 13.78 -52.19 53.23
CA LEU A 2 14.22 -51.04 52.44
C LEU A 2 13.09 -50.78 51.44
N ILE A 3 12.56 -49.57 51.45
CA ILE A 3 11.58 -49.10 50.48
C ILE A 3 12.41 -48.64 49.27
N ASP A 4 12.51 -49.52 48.27
CA ASP A 4 12.90 -49.17 46.91
C ASP A 4 11.75 -48.37 46.31
N CYS A 5 11.89 -47.05 46.31
CA CYS A 5 11.08 -46.16 45.48
C CYS A 5 12.05 -45.41 44.58
N ASP A 6 12.08 -45.82 43.31
CA ASP A 6 12.79 -45.16 42.23
C ASP A 6 12.34 -43.70 42.10
N ILE A 7 13.10 -42.80 42.73
CA ILE A 7 13.00 -41.34 42.57
C ILE A 7 13.31 -40.91 41.11
N TRP A 8 13.84 -41.82 40.29
CA TRP A 8 14.17 -41.58 38.89
C TRP A 8 12.96 -41.64 37.93
N ASP A 9 11.83 -42.22 38.34
CA ASP A 9 10.60 -42.24 37.51
C ASP A 9 9.91 -40.86 37.39
N ILE A 10 10.36 -39.87 38.17
CA ILE A 10 9.87 -38.48 38.12
C ILE A 10 10.54 -37.69 36.97
N PHE A 11 11.67 -38.17 36.44
CA PHE A 11 12.39 -37.56 35.30
C PHE A 11 12.13 -38.31 33.99
N LYS A 12 10.88 -38.70 33.71
CA LYS A 12 10.53 -39.05 32.33
C LYS A 12 10.80 -37.80 31.47
N PRO A 13 11.69 -37.87 30.46
CA PRO A 13 11.88 -36.73 29.57
C PRO A 13 10.51 -36.35 29.05
N GLY A 14 10.15 -35.07 29.23
CA GLY A 14 8.89 -34.53 28.72
C GLY A 14 8.72 -34.92 27.24
N PRO A 15 7.47 -34.99 26.75
CA PRO A 15 7.21 -35.47 25.40
C PRO A 15 8.11 -34.77 24.38
N ASN A 16 9.03 -35.53 23.80
CA ASN A 16 9.87 -35.06 22.71
C ASN A 16 9.01 -34.99 21.45
N TRP A 17 9.26 -34.02 20.57
CA TRP A 17 8.63 -33.90 19.25
C TRP A 17 8.63 -35.23 18.48
N GLU A 18 9.68 -36.03 18.66
CA GLU A 18 9.83 -37.34 18.02
C GLU A 18 8.90 -38.44 18.59
N SER A 19 8.36 -38.23 19.79
CA SER A 19 7.45 -39.16 20.47
C SER A 19 5.97 -38.78 20.36
N LEU A 20 5.68 -37.58 19.85
CA LEU A 20 4.30 -37.08 19.72
C LEU A 20 3.64 -37.64 18.45
N PRO A 21 2.34 -38.01 18.51
CA PRO A 21 1.55 -38.29 17.33
C PRO A 21 1.57 -37.11 16.35
N LEU A 22 1.68 -37.41 15.04
CA LEU A 22 1.74 -36.39 13.98
C LEU A 22 0.59 -35.38 14.02
N VAL A 23 -0.60 -35.80 14.43
CA VAL A 23 -1.77 -34.92 14.60
C VAL A 23 -1.52 -33.84 15.66
N LEU A 24 -0.92 -34.20 16.80
CA LEU A 24 -0.58 -33.25 17.85
C LEU A 24 0.56 -32.34 17.43
N VAL A 25 1.58 -32.90 16.76
CA VAL A 25 2.67 -32.10 16.18
C VAL A 25 2.12 -31.07 15.21
N SER A 26 1.25 -31.47 14.28
CA SER A 26 0.58 -30.58 13.32
C SER A 26 -0.19 -29.46 14.03
N GLU A 27 -0.96 -29.79 15.07
CA GLU A 27 -1.69 -28.79 15.84
C GLU A 27 -0.75 -27.80 16.53
N VAL A 28 0.36 -28.25 17.13
CA VAL A 28 1.35 -27.35 17.74
C VAL A 28 2.00 -26.45 16.69
N LEU A 29 2.35 -26.99 15.51
CA LEU A 29 2.93 -26.19 14.42
C LEU A 29 2.01 -25.03 14.02
N ARG A 30 0.69 -25.23 14.04
CA ARG A 30 -0.32 -24.20 13.73
C ARG A 30 -0.37 -23.07 14.75
N TYR A 31 0.22 -23.22 15.94
CA TYR A 31 0.31 -22.18 16.98
C TYR A 31 1.68 -21.50 17.07
N LEU A 32 2.66 -21.89 16.24
CA LEU A 32 3.96 -21.20 16.23
C LEU A 32 3.81 -19.70 15.90
N PRO A 33 4.56 -18.79 16.54
CA PRO A 33 4.28 -17.36 16.44
C PRO A 33 4.68 -16.77 15.08
N THR A 34 5.79 -17.23 14.49
CA THR A 34 6.29 -16.69 13.23
C THR A 34 6.70 -17.78 12.24
N LEU A 35 6.82 -17.39 10.97
CA LEU A 35 7.40 -18.25 9.92
C LEU A 35 8.85 -18.65 10.21
N ASN A 36 9.60 -17.86 10.99
CA ASN A 36 10.98 -18.20 11.38
C ASN A 36 11.00 -19.32 12.42
N ASP A 37 10.07 -19.31 13.37
CA ASP A 37 9.93 -20.37 14.37
C ASP A 37 9.50 -21.67 13.70
N LEU A 38 8.55 -21.58 12.76
CA LEU A 38 8.17 -22.72 11.92
C LEU A 38 9.38 -23.30 11.20
N ARG A 39 10.17 -22.44 10.54
CA ARG A 39 11.37 -22.90 9.84
C ARG A 39 12.33 -23.60 10.81
N ALA A 40 12.60 -23.02 11.97
CA ALA A 40 13.51 -23.58 12.96
C ALA A 40 13.04 -24.97 13.45
N VAL A 41 11.77 -25.10 13.83
CA VAL A 41 11.19 -26.36 14.31
C VAL A 41 11.17 -27.44 13.23
N VAL A 42 10.74 -27.08 12.01
CA VAL A 42 10.69 -27.98 10.85
C VAL A 42 12.09 -28.44 10.43
N THR A 43 13.12 -27.61 10.60
CA THR A 43 14.51 -28.02 10.34
C THR A 43 15.12 -28.87 11.46
N ALA A 44 14.63 -28.73 12.69
CA ALA A 44 15.20 -29.41 13.86
C ALA A 44 14.59 -30.79 14.13
N SER A 45 13.38 -31.07 13.64
CA SER A 45 12.65 -32.31 13.91
C SER A 45 12.09 -32.96 12.62
N PRO A 46 12.49 -34.20 12.29
CA PRO A 46 11.90 -34.97 11.21
C PRO A 46 10.39 -35.19 11.37
N ASN A 47 9.91 -35.44 12.58
CA ASN A 47 8.46 -35.55 12.84
C ASN A 47 7.72 -34.24 12.58
N ALA A 48 8.30 -33.10 12.99
CA ALA A 48 7.74 -31.79 12.64
C ALA A 48 7.76 -31.54 11.13
N LYS A 49 8.81 -31.97 10.42
CA LYS A 49 8.86 -31.91 8.96
C LYS A 49 7.77 -32.74 8.31
N ALA A 50 7.55 -33.97 8.77
CA ALA A 50 6.51 -34.84 8.25
C ALA A 50 5.10 -34.26 8.50
N ALA A 51 4.82 -33.80 9.72
CA ALA A 51 3.55 -33.15 10.05
C ALA A 51 3.33 -31.85 9.26
N TYR A 52 4.39 -31.08 9.04
CA TYR A 52 4.34 -29.88 8.21
C TYR A 52 4.05 -30.20 6.75
N ASP A 53 4.65 -31.25 6.18
CA ASP A 53 4.42 -31.61 4.78
C ASP A 53 2.99 -32.11 4.54
N ASP A 54 2.39 -32.77 5.53
CA ASP A 54 1.01 -33.27 5.49
C ASP A 54 -0.04 -32.14 5.46
N ASP A 55 0.14 -31.08 6.27
CA ASP A 55 -0.81 -29.94 6.31
C ASP A 55 -0.16 -28.57 6.10
N LYS A 56 0.79 -28.52 5.16
CA LYS A 56 1.62 -27.33 4.87
C LYS A 56 0.79 -26.07 4.66
N ARG A 57 -0.32 -26.21 3.93
CA ARG A 57 -1.20 -25.11 3.56
C ARG A 57 -1.87 -24.48 4.79
N ARG A 58 -2.48 -25.30 5.67
CA ARG A 58 -3.17 -24.75 6.85
C ARG A 58 -2.18 -24.19 7.86
N VAL A 59 -1.05 -24.88 8.09
CA VAL A 59 0.01 -24.39 8.99
C VAL A 59 0.49 -23.01 8.57
N LEU A 60 0.83 -22.82 7.28
CA LEU A 60 1.26 -21.52 6.77
C LEU A 60 0.16 -20.46 6.87
N LEU A 61 -1.07 -20.78 6.48
CA LEU A 61 -2.19 -19.83 6.55
C LEU A 61 -2.45 -19.37 7.98
N ASP A 62 -2.46 -20.26 8.96
CA ASP A 62 -2.74 -19.93 10.36
C ASP A 62 -1.64 -19.08 10.99
N ILE A 63 -0.37 -19.38 10.70
CA ILE A 63 0.77 -18.58 11.15
C ILE A 63 0.73 -17.20 10.50
N MET A 64 0.58 -17.12 9.17
CA MET A 64 0.57 -15.85 8.45
C MET A 64 -0.63 -14.99 8.84
N THR A 65 -1.81 -15.58 9.07
CA THR A 65 -2.99 -14.83 9.51
C THR A 65 -2.80 -14.23 10.90
N ARG A 66 -2.16 -14.95 11.83
CA ARG A 66 -1.84 -14.41 13.16
C ARG A 66 -0.77 -13.33 13.10
N GLN A 67 0.27 -13.54 12.30
CA GLN A 67 1.37 -12.60 12.13
C GLN A 67 0.90 -11.30 11.47
N PHE A 68 0.19 -11.39 10.35
CA PHE A 68 -0.12 -10.23 9.50
C PHE A 68 -1.53 -9.68 9.66
N GLY A 69 -2.47 -10.41 10.27
CA GLY A 69 -3.86 -10.00 10.33
C GLY A 69 -4.64 -10.33 9.06
N THR A 70 -5.96 -10.26 9.14
CA THR A 70 -6.86 -10.71 8.06
C THR A 70 -6.82 -9.74 6.87
N GLU A 71 -6.76 -8.43 7.12
CA GLU A 71 -6.79 -7.43 6.04
C GLU A 71 -5.52 -7.44 5.19
N VAL A 72 -4.37 -7.62 5.84
CA VAL A 72 -3.09 -7.75 5.14
C VAL A 72 -3.06 -9.06 4.35
N MET A 73 -3.51 -10.17 4.94
CA MET A 73 -3.58 -11.46 4.23
C MET A 73 -4.44 -11.39 2.97
N LEU A 74 -5.59 -10.70 3.01
CA LEU A 74 -6.40 -10.48 1.81
C LEU A 74 -5.69 -9.61 0.78
N SER A 75 -5.05 -8.53 1.24
CA SER A 75 -4.30 -7.63 0.35
C SER A 75 -3.15 -8.37 -0.33
N MET A 76 -2.44 -9.23 0.40
CA MET A 76 -1.40 -10.13 -0.11
C MET A 76 -1.95 -11.11 -1.15
N TYR A 77 -3.12 -11.71 -0.88
CA TYR A 77 -3.76 -12.64 -1.79
C TYR A 77 -4.16 -11.97 -3.10
N PHE A 78 -4.86 -10.83 -3.03
CA PHE A 78 -5.25 -10.09 -4.23
C PHE A 78 -4.05 -9.55 -5.00
N HIS A 79 -2.99 -9.15 -4.30
CA HIS A 79 -1.73 -8.78 -4.92
C HIS A 79 -1.09 -9.95 -5.67
N ALA A 80 -0.98 -11.12 -5.04
CA ALA A 80 -0.44 -12.31 -5.69
C ALA A 80 -1.26 -12.70 -6.94
N LYS A 81 -2.60 -12.61 -6.86
CA LYS A 81 -3.48 -12.86 -8.00
C LYS A 81 -3.37 -11.80 -9.09
N ALA A 82 -3.27 -10.51 -8.74
CA ALA A 82 -3.05 -9.43 -9.70
C ALA A 82 -1.70 -9.59 -10.43
N ALA A 83 -0.65 -9.98 -9.70
CA ALA A 83 0.66 -10.26 -10.28
C ALA A 83 0.63 -11.47 -11.24
N GLN A 84 -0.07 -12.55 -10.85
CA GLN A 84 -0.28 -13.72 -11.71
C GLN A 84 -1.07 -13.33 -12.96
N PHE A 85 -2.16 -12.58 -12.77
CA PHE A 85 -3.01 -12.08 -13.84
C PHE A 85 -2.20 -11.27 -14.85
N ARG A 86 -1.41 -10.29 -14.39
CA ARG A 86 -0.55 -9.46 -15.24
C ARG A 86 0.50 -10.27 -16.00
N ALA A 87 1.06 -11.31 -15.37
CA ALA A 87 2.01 -12.19 -16.04
C ALA A 87 1.35 -12.95 -17.20
N SER A 88 0.10 -13.41 -17.03
CA SER A 88 -0.65 -14.13 -18.06
C SER A 88 -1.26 -13.21 -19.14
N SER A 89 -1.63 -11.97 -18.80
CA SER A 89 -2.29 -11.04 -19.74
C SER A 89 -1.33 -10.41 -20.75
N ARG A 90 -0.03 -10.38 -20.45
CA ARG A 90 1.00 -9.90 -21.40
C ARG A 90 1.03 -10.71 -22.70
N ASP A 91 0.51 -11.94 -22.70
CA ASP A 91 0.48 -12.82 -23.87
C ASP A 91 -0.76 -12.63 -24.77
N VAL A 92 -1.79 -11.89 -24.32
CA VAL A 92 -3.11 -11.84 -25.01
C VAL A 92 -3.55 -10.43 -25.43
N GLY A 93 -2.78 -9.39 -25.10
CA GLY A 93 -3.19 -8.00 -25.30
C GLY A 93 -4.18 -7.57 -24.21
N GLY A 94 -3.86 -6.50 -23.49
CA GLY A 94 -4.56 -6.09 -22.28
C GLY A 94 -6.00 -5.64 -22.51
N ASP A 95 -6.97 -6.51 -22.26
CA ASP A 95 -8.39 -6.17 -22.27
C ASP A 95 -8.84 -5.68 -20.87
N ASN A 96 -9.32 -4.43 -20.82
CA ASN A 96 -9.89 -3.82 -19.63
C ASN A 96 -11.12 -4.59 -19.08
N GLY A 97 -11.81 -5.36 -19.91
CA GLY A 97 -12.90 -6.24 -19.48
C GLY A 97 -12.45 -7.34 -18.51
N VAL A 98 -11.22 -7.83 -18.66
CA VAL A 98 -10.68 -8.88 -17.79
C VAL A 98 -10.20 -8.29 -16.46
N ALA A 99 -9.61 -7.10 -16.47
CA ALA A 99 -9.32 -6.35 -15.26
C ALA A 99 -10.61 -6.06 -14.46
N GLU A 100 -11.68 -5.67 -15.15
CA GLU A 100 -13.00 -5.45 -14.53
C GLU A 100 -13.59 -6.74 -13.94
N ALA A 101 -13.48 -7.86 -14.64
CA ALA A 101 -13.90 -9.17 -14.12
C ALA A 101 -13.11 -9.55 -12.86
N PHE A 102 -11.79 -9.38 -12.87
CA PHE A 102 -10.94 -9.60 -11.70
C PHE A 102 -11.37 -8.75 -10.51
N LEU A 103 -11.58 -7.44 -10.72
CA LEU A 103 -11.97 -6.52 -9.65
C LEU A 103 -13.37 -6.78 -9.12
N THR A 104 -14.28 -7.21 -9.98
CA THR A 104 -15.61 -7.65 -9.57
C THR A 104 -15.50 -8.86 -8.64
N LEU A 105 -14.72 -9.86 -9.02
CA LEU A 105 -14.45 -11.04 -8.19
C LEU A 105 -13.73 -10.67 -6.89
N ALA A 106 -12.77 -9.75 -6.96
CA ALA A 106 -12.08 -9.24 -5.78
C ALA A 106 -13.05 -8.54 -4.82
N GLY A 107 -13.99 -7.75 -5.34
CA GLY A 107 -15.03 -7.12 -4.55
C GLY A 107 -15.95 -8.10 -3.84
N TYR A 108 -16.33 -9.20 -4.51
CA TYR A 108 -17.02 -10.30 -3.83
C TYR A 108 -16.15 -10.92 -2.73
N GLY A 109 -14.86 -11.09 -3.00
CA GLY A 109 -13.93 -11.66 -2.03
C GLY A 109 -13.71 -10.80 -0.78
N VAL A 110 -13.62 -9.47 -0.93
CA VAL A 110 -13.48 -8.54 0.21
C VAL A 110 -14.69 -8.61 1.13
N ARG A 111 -15.90 -8.86 0.59
CA ARG A 111 -17.12 -9.03 1.40
C ARG A 111 -17.14 -10.35 2.16
N ASN A 112 -16.38 -11.36 1.75
CA ASN A 112 -16.35 -12.68 2.38
C ASN A 112 -14.90 -13.15 2.69
N LYS A 113 -14.22 -12.32 3.47
CA LYS A 113 -12.82 -12.43 3.92
C LYS A 113 -12.39 -13.85 4.31
N LYS A 114 -13.12 -14.47 5.24
CA LYS A 114 -12.81 -15.81 5.77
C LYS A 114 -12.92 -16.90 4.70
N THR A 115 -13.89 -16.78 3.80
CA THR A 115 -14.10 -17.78 2.74
C THR A 115 -13.00 -17.70 1.70
N VAL A 116 -12.57 -16.49 1.33
CA VAL A 116 -11.45 -16.28 0.40
C VAL A 116 -10.18 -16.92 0.94
N LEU A 117 -9.79 -16.60 2.19
CA LEU A 117 -8.56 -17.14 2.77
C LEU A 117 -8.60 -18.68 2.91
N ARG A 118 -9.78 -19.25 3.18
CA ARG A 118 -9.96 -20.72 3.21
C ARG A 118 -9.80 -21.37 1.84
N SER A 119 -10.17 -20.66 0.77
CA SER A 119 -10.07 -21.11 -0.62
C SER A 119 -8.67 -21.01 -1.21
N CYS A 120 -7.73 -20.33 -0.54
CA CYS A 120 -6.34 -20.20 -1.00
C CYS A 120 -5.71 -21.58 -1.19
N THR A 121 -5.08 -21.80 -2.35
CA THR A 121 -4.26 -22.99 -2.61
C THR A 121 -2.90 -22.86 -1.92
N LEU A 122 -2.14 -23.95 -1.78
CA LEU A 122 -0.76 -23.86 -1.27
C LEU A 122 0.11 -22.94 -2.14
N GLU A 123 -0.09 -22.98 -3.46
CA GLU A 123 0.64 -22.14 -4.39
C GLU A 123 0.33 -20.65 -4.17
N ASP A 124 -0.93 -20.31 -3.86
CA ASP A 124 -1.31 -18.94 -3.51
C ASP A 124 -0.60 -18.47 -2.25
N VAL A 125 -0.55 -19.31 -1.22
CA VAL A 125 0.13 -18.99 0.05
C VAL A 125 1.63 -18.76 -0.16
N ILE A 126 2.28 -19.57 -1.00
CA ILE A 126 3.69 -19.39 -1.37
C ILE A 126 3.88 -18.06 -2.11
N ARG A 127 3.02 -17.73 -3.08
CA ARG A 127 3.07 -16.44 -3.81
C ARG A 127 2.81 -15.25 -2.89
N MET A 128 1.91 -15.39 -1.91
CA MET A 128 1.66 -14.36 -0.90
C MET A 128 2.93 -14.11 -0.07
N GLN A 129 3.61 -15.17 0.39
CA GLN A 129 4.88 -15.04 1.11
C GLN A 129 5.99 -14.41 0.24
N GLN A 130 6.10 -14.79 -1.02
CA GLN A 130 7.04 -14.17 -1.96
C GLN A 130 6.74 -12.69 -2.17
N SER A 131 5.46 -12.34 -2.31
CA SER A 131 4.99 -10.95 -2.41
C SER A 131 5.35 -10.16 -1.16
N TYR A 132 5.24 -10.74 0.03
CA TYR A 132 5.70 -10.12 1.28
C TYR A 132 7.20 -9.83 1.27
N ILE A 133 8.03 -10.80 0.91
CA ILE A 133 9.48 -10.58 0.85
C ILE A 133 9.82 -9.46 -0.14
N HIS A 134 9.13 -9.42 -1.29
CA HIS A 134 9.37 -8.42 -2.33
C HIS A 134 8.88 -7.02 -1.97
N VAL A 135 7.62 -6.90 -1.58
CA VAL A 135 6.95 -5.61 -1.29
C VAL A 135 7.39 -5.07 0.06
N VAL A 136 7.40 -5.90 1.09
CA VAL A 136 7.42 -5.43 2.48
C VAL A 136 8.83 -5.26 3.01
N ARG A 137 9.71 -6.24 2.80
CA ARG A 137 11.03 -6.21 3.44
C ARG A 137 11.89 -5.02 2.98
N LEU A 138 11.75 -4.59 1.73
CA LEU A 138 12.55 -3.51 1.15
C LEU A 138 11.83 -2.16 1.12
N ALA A 139 10.56 -2.12 0.68
CA ALA A 139 9.84 -0.85 0.59
C ALA A 139 9.31 -0.40 1.96
N ALA A 140 8.73 -1.32 2.74
CA ALA A 140 8.10 -0.94 3.99
C ALA A 140 9.14 -0.46 5.01
N THR A 141 10.28 -1.13 5.19
CA THR A 141 11.33 -0.64 6.13
C THR A 141 11.75 0.81 5.85
N ARG A 142 11.86 1.20 4.57
CA ARG A 142 12.23 2.55 4.15
C ARG A 142 11.07 3.55 4.25
N ILE A 143 9.86 3.12 3.92
CA ILE A 143 8.64 3.92 3.97
C ILE A 143 8.23 4.15 5.43
N PHE A 144 8.27 3.12 6.27
CA PHE A 144 8.17 3.19 7.72
C PHE A 144 9.20 4.17 8.26
N ALA A 145 10.49 4.00 7.97
CA ALA A 145 11.51 4.94 8.42
C ALA A 145 11.26 6.38 7.91
N GLY A 146 10.64 6.54 6.74
CA GLY A 146 10.25 7.82 6.20
C GLY A 146 9.15 8.51 6.99
N PHE A 147 8.04 7.80 7.21
CA PHE A 147 6.92 8.30 8.02
C PHE A 147 7.32 8.51 9.49
N LEU A 148 8.16 7.64 10.03
CA LEU A 148 8.65 7.72 11.41
C LEU A 148 9.56 8.92 11.68
N ARG A 149 10.21 9.51 10.66
CA ARG A 149 11.04 10.71 10.84
C ARG A 149 10.24 11.93 11.31
N GLU A 150 8.94 11.93 11.07
CA GLU A 150 8.02 12.98 11.49
C GLU A 150 7.41 12.72 12.87
N LEU A 151 7.71 11.56 13.48
CA LEU A 151 7.26 11.14 14.80
C LEU A 151 8.39 11.29 15.83
N PRO A 152 8.09 11.26 17.15
CA PRO A 152 9.12 11.22 18.19
C PRO A 152 10.17 10.13 17.92
N LEU A 153 11.44 10.40 18.25
CA LEU A 153 12.59 9.55 17.89
C LEU A 153 12.52 8.12 18.45
N ASP A 154 11.72 7.91 19.49
CA ASP A 154 11.52 6.64 20.18
C ASP A 154 10.25 5.89 19.73
N HIS A 155 9.44 6.48 18.82
CA HIS A 155 8.23 5.83 18.35
C HIS A 155 8.54 4.55 17.59
N ARG A 156 7.92 3.46 18.03
CA ARG A 156 7.91 2.19 17.32
C ARG A 156 6.51 1.96 16.79
N PRO A 157 6.34 1.69 15.49
CA PRO A 157 5.02 1.42 14.94
C PRO A 157 4.33 0.31 15.70
N THR A 158 3.05 0.50 16.03
CA THR A 158 2.25 -0.58 16.59
C THR A 158 1.96 -1.62 15.50
N VAL A 159 1.52 -2.82 15.91
CA VAL A 159 1.11 -3.86 14.96
C VAL A 159 -0.03 -3.37 14.04
N ILE A 160 -0.93 -2.51 14.53
CA ILE A 160 -2.05 -1.99 13.74
C ILE A 160 -1.55 -0.97 12.72
N GLU A 161 -0.67 -0.05 13.12
CA GLU A 161 -0.04 0.93 12.24
C GLU A 161 0.75 0.25 11.11
N GLU A 162 1.53 -0.79 11.46
CA GLU A 162 2.24 -1.59 10.49
C GLU A 162 1.29 -2.21 9.47
N ARG A 163 0.22 -2.85 9.92
CA ARG A 163 -0.75 -3.52 9.06
C ARG A 163 -1.49 -2.53 8.14
N ARG A 164 -1.86 -1.34 8.62
CA ARG A 164 -2.47 -0.29 7.80
C ARG A 164 -1.54 0.16 6.67
N ILE A 165 -0.26 0.36 6.98
CA ILE A 165 0.76 0.72 5.98
C ILE A 165 0.96 -0.41 4.96
N LEU A 166 1.02 -1.67 5.42
CA LEU A 166 1.14 -2.84 4.53
C LEU A 166 -0.06 -2.95 3.59
N CYS A 167 -1.28 -2.81 4.09
CA CYS A 167 -2.49 -2.79 3.26
C CYS A 167 -2.42 -1.69 2.20
N ALA A 168 -2.02 -0.48 2.58
CA ALA A 168 -1.90 0.64 1.65
C ALA A 168 -0.86 0.38 0.55
N LEU A 169 0.30 -0.20 0.92
CA LEU A 169 1.35 -0.59 -0.02
C LEU A 169 0.87 -1.63 -1.03
N TYR A 170 0.22 -2.70 -0.56
CA TYR A 170 -0.32 -3.72 -1.46
C TYR A 170 -1.39 -3.16 -2.38
N ARG A 171 -2.28 -2.31 -1.87
CA ARG A 171 -3.35 -1.69 -2.67
C ARG A 171 -2.78 -0.74 -3.72
N LEU A 172 -1.75 0.04 -3.38
CA LEU A 172 -1.05 0.87 -4.35
C LEU A 172 -0.41 0.01 -5.44
N ASP A 173 0.25 -1.09 -5.08
CA ASP A 173 0.93 -1.96 -6.05
C ASP A 173 -0.07 -2.75 -6.90
N ILE A 174 -1.23 -3.15 -6.35
CA ILE A 174 -2.33 -3.72 -7.14
C ILE A 174 -2.86 -2.69 -8.13
N TRP A 175 -3.13 -1.45 -7.68
CA TRP A 175 -3.57 -0.39 -8.58
C TRP A 175 -2.55 -0.17 -9.69
N ALA A 176 -1.27 -0.13 -9.34
CA ALA A 176 -0.21 -0.05 -10.31
C ALA A 176 -0.32 -1.24 -11.28
N MET A 177 -0.36 -2.48 -10.80
CA MET A 177 -0.44 -3.65 -11.67
C MET A 177 -1.61 -3.69 -12.63
N MET A 178 -2.77 -3.21 -12.20
CA MET A 178 -4.00 -3.29 -12.97
C MET A 178 -4.19 -2.09 -13.92
N PHE A 179 -3.57 -0.95 -13.63
CA PHE A 179 -3.89 0.31 -14.31
C PHE A 179 -2.67 1.12 -14.78
N SER A 180 -1.44 0.64 -14.55
CA SER A 180 -0.23 1.45 -14.76
C SER A 180 0.53 1.25 -16.05
N GLU A 181 0.28 0.19 -16.81
CA GLU A 181 1.18 -0.18 -17.92
C GLU A 181 0.76 0.40 -19.29
N ASP A 182 1.80 0.98 -19.90
CA ASP A 182 2.18 1.30 -21.29
C ASP A 182 1.14 1.27 -22.42
N TYR A 183 0.96 2.46 -23.00
CA TYR A 183 0.32 2.68 -24.29
C TYR A 183 1.32 3.42 -25.17
N GLU A 184 2.31 2.71 -25.68
CA GLU A 184 2.92 3.15 -26.91
C GLU A 184 1.89 2.88 -28.02
N ASP A 185 1.44 3.95 -28.65
CA ASP A 185 1.07 3.92 -30.07
C ASP A 185 -0.29 3.33 -30.51
N SER A 186 -1.40 3.57 -29.81
CA SER A 186 -2.72 3.34 -30.44
C SER A 186 -3.76 4.43 -30.19
N ARG A 187 -3.42 5.71 -30.39
CA ARG A 187 -4.43 6.79 -30.40
C ARG A 187 -5.61 6.52 -31.36
N ASP A 188 -5.48 5.53 -32.25
CA ASP A 188 -6.46 5.16 -33.28
C ASP A 188 -7.24 3.85 -33.05
N ASP A 189 -7.02 3.04 -31.99
CA ASP A 189 -7.85 1.83 -31.76
C ASP A 189 -8.97 2.04 -30.72
N PRO A 190 -10.25 2.14 -31.12
CA PRO A 190 -11.40 2.23 -30.21
C PRO A 190 -11.61 0.99 -29.32
N ARG A 191 -10.91 -0.13 -29.55
CA ARG A 191 -10.94 -1.34 -28.72
C ARG A 191 -10.00 -1.27 -27.51
N THR A 192 -8.99 -0.40 -27.53
CA THR A 192 -8.01 -0.27 -26.43
C THR A 192 -8.38 0.81 -25.41
N ARG A 193 -9.67 1.17 -25.31
CA ARG A 193 -10.19 2.25 -24.43
C ARG A 193 -9.73 2.08 -22.99
N ARG A 194 -8.77 2.92 -22.56
CA ARG A 194 -8.35 3.09 -21.16
C ARG A 194 -9.56 3.15 -20.23
N MET A 195 -9.51 2.42 -19.12
CA MET A 195 -10.52 2.54 -18.09
C MET A 195 -10.55 3.99 -17.59
N ARG A 196 -11.71 4.65 -17.73
CA ARG A 196 -11.85 6.06 -17.33
C ARG A 196 -11.56 6.20 -15.84
N PRO A 197 -10.93 7.29 -15.36
CA PRO A 197 -10.55 7.38 -13.95
C PRO A 197 -11.75 7.28 -12.98
N ALA A 198 -12.92 7.82 -13.34
CA ALA A 198 -14.15 7.64 -12.57
C ALA A 198 -14.62 6.16 -12.48
N ARG A 199 -14.33 5.34 -13.50
CA ARG A 199 -14.61 3.90 -13.49
C ARG A 199 -13.58 3.15 -12.63
N ILE A 200 -12.31 3.54 -12.67
CA ILE A 200 -11.27 3.01 -11.76
C ILE A 200 -11.64 3.30 -10.29
N LEU A 201 -12.04 4.54 -10.00
CA LEU A 201 -12.54 4.91 -8.67
C LEU A 201 -13.69 4.01 -8.20
N HIS A 202 -14.64 3.72 -9.09
CA HIS A 202 -15.78 2.86 -8.77
C HIS A 202 -15.39 1.39 -8.58
N LEU A 203 -14.62 0.82 -9.52
CA LEU A 203 -14.32 -0.62 -9.54
C LEU A 203 -13.23 -1.02 -8.55
N PHE A 204 -12.23 -0.16 -8.34
CA PHE A 204 -11.10 -0.46 -7.46
C PHE A 204 -11.24 0.22 -6.11
N PHE A 205 -11.28 1.56 -6.07
CA PHE A 205 -11.36 2.29 -4.80
C PHE A 205 -12.71 2.12 -4.11
N GLY A 206 -13.78 1.82 -4.87
CA GLY A 206 -15.08 1.44 -4.33
C GLY A 206 -15.06 0.11 -3.57
N LEU A 207 -14.01 -0.70 -3.68
CA LEU A 207 -13.88 -1.93 -2.89
C LEU A 207 -13.50 -1.68 -1.43
N PHE A 208 -12.98 -0.49 -1.13
CA PHE A 208 -12.43 -0.14 0.19
C PHE A 208 -13.27 0.93 0.87
N HIS A 209 -13.10 1.07 2.18
CA HIS A 209 -13.59 2.22 2.91
C HIS A 209 -12.83 3.51 2.50
N PRO A 210 -13.42 4.70 2.69
CA PRO A 210 -12.79 5.93 2.24
C PRO A 210 -11.45 6.22 2.93
N TRP A 211 -11.29 5.90 4.22
CA TRP A 211 -10.01 6.01 4.94
C TRP A 211 -8.96 5.01 4.43
N GLU A 212 -9.38 3.87 3.91
CA GLU A 212 -8.49 2.88 3.30
C GLU A 212 -7.97 3.34 1.93
N ALA A 213 -8.83 4.00 1.14
CA ALA A 213 -8.44 4.65 -0.10
C ALA A 213 -7.50 5.84 0.18
N GLU A 214 -7.76 6.60 1.24
CA GLU A 214 -6.88 7.68 1.69
C GLU A 214 -5.51 7.20 2.14
N SER A 215 -5.44 6.05 2.82
CA SER A 215 -4.17 5.41 3.16
C SER A 215 -3.31 5.12 1.92
N VAL A 216 -3.92 4.74 0.79
CA VAL A 216 -3.21 4.61 -0.49
C VAL A 216 -2.71 5.98 -0.98
N ALA A 217 -3.52 7.03 -0.85
CA ALA A 217 -3.12 8.39 -1.19
C ALA A 217 -1.96 8.91 -0.31
N CYS A 218 -1.91 8.53 0.96
CA CYS A 218 -0.80 8.87 1.87
C CYS A 218 0.51 8.21 1.44
N VAL A 219 0.49 6.91 1.11
CA VAL A 219 1.68 6.22 0.56
C VAL A 219 2.10 6.85 -0.77
N HIS A 220 1.13 7.14 -1.65
CA HIS A 220 1.39 7.79 -2.93
C HIS A 220 2.09 9.13 -2.74
N GLU A 221 1.59 9.99 -1.85
CA GLU A 221 2.17 11.30 -1.54
C GLU A 221 3.61 11.17 -1.04
N TYR A 222 3.85 10.24 -0.11
CA TYR A 222 5.20 9.97 0.40
C TYR A 222 6.15 9.54 -0.73
N LEU A 223 5.72 8.59 -1.57
CA LEU A 223 6.52 8.12 -2.70
C LEU A 223 6.77 9.23 -3.71
N ALA A 224 5.75 10.04 -4.03
CA ALA A 224 5.87 11.19 -4.91
C ALA A 224 6.92 12.19 -4.40
N SER A 225 6.88 12.53 -3.11
CA SER A 225 7.87 13.39 -2.46
C SER A 225 9.27 12.78 -2.48
N TYR A 226 9.39 11.49 -2.18
CA TYR A 226 10.67 10.77 -2.22
C TYR A 226 11.27 10.75 -3.62
N TYR A 227 10.46 10.43 -4.62
CA TYR A 227 10.86 10.44 -6.02
C TYR A 227 11.32 11.83 -6.46
N ASN A 228 10.58 12.89 -6.14
CA ASN A 228 11.03 14.25 -6.44
C ASN A 228 12.44 14.53 -5.86
N LYS A 229 12.69 14.15 -4.60
CA LYS A 229 14.02 14.32 -3.98
C LYS A 229 15.12 13.54 -4.74
N VAL A 230 14.82 12.32 -5.18
CA VAL A 230 15.75 11.49 -5.96
C VAL A 230 15.99 12.09 -7.35
N PHE A 231 14.95 12.50 -8.06
CA PHE A 231 15.04 13.12 -9.37
C PHE A 231 15.96 14.34 -9.33
N TRP A 232 15.70 15.27 -8.40
CA TRP A 232 16.52 16.46 -8.25
C TRP A 232 17.96 16.11 -7.87
N ARG A 233 18.18 15.09 -7.04
CA ARG A 233 19.54 14.65 -6.72
C ARG A 233 20.29 14.09 -7.94
N ILE A 234 19.64 13.30 -8.78
CA ILE A 234 20.23 12.75 -10.00
C ILE A 234 20.51 13.86 -11.00
N LYS A 235 19.56 14.79 -11.18
CA LYS A 235 19.67 15.88 -12.13
C LYS A 235 20.71 16.93 -11.72
N LEU A 236 20.79 17.24 -10.43
CA LEU A 236 21.74 18.24 -9.91
C LEU A 236 23.15 17.67 -9.72
N ALA A 237 23.34 16.35 -9.62
CA ALA A 237 24.67 15.76 -9.38
C ALA A 237 25.71 16.09 -10.46
N PRO A 238 25.40 16.03 -11.78
CA PRO A 238 26.33 16.49 -12.83
C PRO A 238 26.64 17.99 -12.74
N LEU A 239 25.63 18.82 -12.45
CA LEU A 239 25.78 20.28 -12.34
C LEU A 239 26.62 20.70 -11.12
N LEU A 240 26.53 19.95 -10.01
CA LEU A 240 27.34 20.17 -8.82
C LEU A 240 28.78 19.68 -9.01
N ALA A 241 29.00 18.61 -9.76
CA ALA A 241 30.34 18.12 -10.10
C ALA A 241 31.10 19.12 -11.01
N GLU A 242 30.41 19.83 -11.90
CA GLU A 242 30.99 20.92 -12.70
C GLU A 242 31.29 22.20 -11.87
N CYS A 243 30.67 22.36 -10.69
CA CYS A 243 30.89 23.50 -9.81
C CYS A 243 32.07 23.32 -8.85
N GLU A 244 32.48 22.08 -8.52
CA GLU A 244 33.63 21.83 -7.63
C GLU A 244 34.97 22.28 -8.24
N ASP A 245 35.04 22.45 -9.56
CA ASP A 245 36.22 22.97 -10.27
C ASP A 245 36.32 24.52 -10.26
N ASN A 246 35.30 25.22 -9.76
CA ASN A 246 35.30 26.69 -9.68
C ASN A 246 35.02 27.15 -8.25
N GLU A 247 36.10 27.43 -7.50
CA GLU A 247 36.02 28.06 -6.19
C GLU A 247 35.15 29.33 -6.26
N GLY A 248 34.01 29.34 -5.55
CA GLY A 248 33.41 30.58 -5.07
C GLY A 248 32.06 31.01 -5.64
N VAL A 249 31.20 30.13 -6.14
CA VAL A 249 29.79 30.51 -6.43
C VAL A 249 28.81 29.69 -5.59
N ILE A 250 28.36 30.28 -4.48
CA ILE A 250 27.15 29.85 -3.77
C ILE A 250 25.97 30.15 -4.70
N VAL A 251 25.50 29.14 -5.46
CA VAL A 251 24.29 29.33 -6.27
C VAL A 251 23.07 29.29 -5.34
N ARG A 252 22.54 30.48 -5.00
CA ARG A 252 21.20 30.63 -4.44
C ARG A 252 20.19 30.18 -5.49
N TRP A 253 19.65 28.98 -5.34
CA TRP A 253 18.37 28.62 -5.95
C TRP A 253 17.28 28.70 -4.89
N ALA A 254 16.83 29.93 -4.64
CA ALA A 254 15.47 30.19 -4.20
C ALA A 254 14.76 30.85 -5.37
N SER A 255 13.64 30.27 -5.80
CA SER A 255 12.68 30.86 -6.74
C SER A 255 13.16 31.02 -8.19
N THR A 256 12.89 30.01 -9.02
CA THR A 256 12.26 30.19 -10.36
C THR A 256 11.69 28.85 -10.84
N ASP A 257 10.62 28.37 -10.19
CA ASP A 257 9.75 27.32 -10.75
C ASP A 257 8.81 27.85 -11.86
N CYS A 258 9.05 29.08 -12.34
CA CYS A 258 8.19 29.76 -13.31
C CYS A 258 9.05 30.60 -14.25
N GLU A 259 9.07 30.25 -15.54
CA GLU A 259 9.50 31.21 -16.56
C GLU A 259 8.39 32.24 -16.75
N TYR A 260 8.64 33.45 -16.27
CA TYR A 260 7.74 34.58 -16.44
C TYR A 260 7.85 35.08 -17.88
N THR A 261 7.14 34.43 -18.81
CA THR A 261 6.99 34.98 -20.17
C THR A 261 5.89 36.05 -20.16
N GLU A 262 6.07 37.15 -20.88
CA GLU A 262 5.15 38.32 -20.93
C GLU A 262 3.74 37.99 -21.45
N SER A 263 3.50 36.74 -21.86
CA SER A 263 2.16 36.21 -22.10
C SER A 263 1.60 35.67 -20.78
N ARG A 264 0.42 36.12 -20.36
CA ARG A 264 -0.27 35.75 -19.09
C ARG A 264 -0.67 34.26 -18.97
N ARG A 265 0.07 33.32 -19.57
CA ARG A 265 -0.14 31.88 -19.42
C ARG A 265 1.00 31.28 -18.62
N TRP A 266 0.63 30.71 -17.47
CA TRP A 266 1.48 29.87 -16.66
C TRP A 266 1.89 28.63 -17.45
N TYR A 267 3.15 28.57 -17.88
CA TYR A 267 3.75 27.35 -18.41
C TYR A 267 4.73 26.80 -17.38
N PRO A 268 4.56 25.55 -16.92
CA PRO A 268 5.58 24.90 -16.12
C PRO A 268 6.87 24.75 -16.95
N SER A 269 8.04 24.90 -16.32
CA SER A 269 9.32 24.66 -16.99
C SER A 269 9.40 23.23 -17.52
N GLU A 270 10.17 23.01 -18.60
CA GLU A 270 10.41 21.66 -19.16
C GLU A 270 10.89 20.68 -18.08
N ASP A 271 11.67 21.20 -17.13
CA ASP A 271 12.19 20.52 -15.97
C ASP A 271 11.11 20.04 -14.99
N TYR A 272 10.12 20.89 -14.71
CA TYR A 272 8.98 20.54 -13.88
C TYR A 272 8.09 19.48 -14.54
N ILE A 273 7.91 19.58 -15.86
CA ILE A 273 7.15 18.59 -16.65
C ILE A 273 7.89 17.24 -16.62
N ALA A 274 9.19 17.22 -16.89
CA ALA A 274 10.02 16.02 -16.85
C ALA A 274 10.04 15.38 -15.46
N CYS A 275 10.18 16.16 -14.39
CA CYS A 275 10.11 15.68 -13.01
C CYS A 275 8.76 15.01 -12.71
N ASN A 276 7.66 15.62 -13.12
CA ASN A 276 6.32 15.06 -12.89
C ASN A 276 6.05 13.79 -13.69
N LEU A 277 6.46 13.75 -14.97
CA LEU A 277 6.32 12.55 -15.80
C LEU A 277 7.16 11.39 -15.24
N TRP A 278 8.41 11.67 -14.85
CA TRP A 278 9.29 10.71 -14.21
C TRP A 278 8.69 10.15 -12.92
N LYS A 279 8.23 11.03 -12.03
CA LYS A 279 7.56 10.68 -10.76
C LYS A 279 6.36 9.76 -10.99
N GLN A 280 5.47 10.15 -11.90
CA GLN A 280 4.26 9.37 -12.20
C GLN A 280 4.59 8.00 -12.78
N LYS A 281 5.59 7.90 -13.68
CA LYS A 281 6.06 6.61 -14.21
C LYS A 281 6.68 5.74 -13.12
N MET A 282 7.48 6.31 -12.22
CA MET A 282 8.10 5.57 -11.11
C MET A 282 7.06 4.98 -10.15
N ILE A 283 6.04 5.76 -9.79
CA ILE A 283 4.91 5.30 -8.96
C ILE A 283 4.13 4.19 -9.68
N ARG A 284 3.91 4.36 -10.98
CA ARG A 284 3.20 3.39 -11.83
C ARG A 284 3.92 2.08 -12.01
N MET A 285 5.23 2.08 -12.08
CA MET A 285 5.97 0.81 -12.11
C MET A 285 5.89 0.05 -10.77
N GLY A 286 5.16 0.61 -9.80
CA GLY A 286 4.81 -0.04 -8.56
C GLY A 286 6.00 -0.10 -7.60
N LEU A 287 5.82 -0.90 -6.55
CA LEU A 287 6.83 -1.06 -5.52
C LEU A 287 8.05 -1.85 -6.03
N ARG A 288 7.94 -2.56 -7.17
CA ARG A 288 9.05 -3.30 -7.80
C ARG A 288 10.20 -2.39 -8.23
N ARG A 289 9.90 -1.21 -8.79
CA ARG A 289 10.95 -0.25 -9.18
C ARG A 289 11.41 0.60 -8.02
N PHE A 290 10.53 0.86 -7.05
CA PHE A 290 10.94 1.46 -5.80
C PHE A 290 12.00 0.61 -5.09
N THR A 291 11.80 -0.70 -5.00
CA THR A 291 12.78 -1.60 -4.38
C THR A 291 14.08 -1.67 -5.19
N ALA A 292 14.01 -1.71 -6.52
CA ALA A 292 15.21 -1.62 -7.37
C ALA A 292 15.97 -0.29 -7.17
N LEU A 293 15.26 0.84 -7.00
CA LEU A 293 15.87 2.13 -6.67
C LEU A 293 16.57 2.09 -5.32
N LEU A 294 15.93 1.49 -4.31
CA LEU A 294 16.49 1.39 -2.97
C LEU A 294 17.72 0.49 -2.90
N SER A 295 17.78 -0.56 -3.72
CA SER A 295 18.93 -1.47 -3.80
C SER A 295 20.10 -0.87 -4.58
N GLY A 296 19.94 0.29 -5.22
CA GLY A 296 20.96 0.88 -6.10
C GLY A 296 21.05 0.21 -7.48
N ASP A 297 20.13 -0.70 -7.80
CA ASP A 297 20.13 -1.53 -9.02
C ASP A 297 19.42 -0.85 -10.21
N LEU A 298 19.07 0.43 -10.10
CA LEU A 298 18.46 1.15 -11.21
C LEU A 298 19.49 1.48 -12.28
N LYS A 299 19.34 0.85 -13.45
CA LYS A 299 19.90 1.39 -14.70
C LYS A 299 19.38 2.82 -14.90
N PRO A 300 20.23 3.77 -15.34
CA PRO A 300 19.79 5.13 -15.65
C PRO A 300 18.65 5.06 -16.67
N LEU A 301 17.47 5.52 -16.28
CA LEU A 301 16.32 5.64 -17.16
C LEU A 301 16.50 6.93 -17.98
N ASN A 302 16.39 6.83 -19.30
CA ASN A 302 16.58 7.96 -20.19
C ASN A 302 15.38 8.90 -20.14
N VAL A 303 15.53 10.11 -19.55
CA VAL A 303 14.49 11.12 -19.23
C VAL A 303 13.56 11.49 -20.40
N LEU A 304 13.89 11.08 -21.62
CA LEU A 304 13.12 11.31 -22.85
C LEU A 304 12.08 10.21 -23.19
N ASP A 305 12.14 9.00 -22.62
CA ASP A 305 11.16 7.91 -22.85
C ASP A 305 9.83 8.09 -22.09
N PHE A 306 9.42 9.33 -21.79
CA PHE A 306 8.48 9.65 -20.71
C PHE A 306 7.16 10.31 -21.16
N ALA A 307 6.90 10.41 -22.47
CA ALA A 307 5.80 11.20 -23.04
C ALA A 307 4.38 10.58 -22.95
N ASP A 308 4.22 9.26 -22.82
CA ASP A 308 2.91 8.59 -23.00
C ASP A 308 2.44 7.75 -21.80
N ALA A 309 2.70 8.22 -20.59
CA ALA A 309 2.20 7.55 -19.39
C ALA A 309 0.67 7.77 -19.25
N GLY A 310 -0.10 6.73 -18.88
CA GLY A 310 -1.54 6.75 -18.49
C GLY A 310 -2.06 7.86 -17.52
N ALA A 311 -3.28 7.74 -16.97
CA ALA A 311 -3.87 8.75 -16.06
C ALA A 311 -3.29 8.68 -14.62
N PRO A 312 -2.66 9.76 -14.08
CA PRO A 312 -2.06 9.78 -12.74
C PRO A 312 -3.01 9.30 -11.65
N LEU A 313 -2.48 8.77 -10.54
CA LEU A 313 -3.34 8.43 -9.41
C LEU A 313 -4.04 9.69 -8.88
N ASP A 314 -3.35 10.84 -8.87
CA ASP A 314 -3.91 12.14 -8.53
C ASP A 314 -5.04 12.56 -9.48
N GLU A 315 -4.89 12.33 -10.79
CA GLU A 315 -5.95 12.58 -11.76
C GLU A 315 -7.15 11.65 -11.48
N THR A 316 -6.87 10.40 -11.14
CA THR A 316 -7.89 9.42 -10.78
C THR A 316 -8.68 9.86 -9.57
N PHE A 317 -8.01 10.24 -8.49
CA PHE A 317 -8.66 10.79 -7.30
C PHE A 317 -9.39 12.11 -7.57
N GLY A 318 -8.89 12.94 -8.50
CA GLY A 318 -9.56 14.18 -8.93
C GLY A 318 -10.90 13.97 -9.64
N LYS A 319 -11.27 12.74 -10.05
CA LYS A 319 -12.56 12.45 -10.69
C LYS A 319 -13.64 11.95 -9.72
N GLN A 320 -13.49 12.18 -8.40
CA GLN A 320 -14.46 11.74 -7.40
C GLN A 320 -15.88 12.26 -7.65
N THR A 321 -16.06 13.56 -7.96
CA THR A 321 -17.38 14.14 -8.29
C THR A 321 -18.03 13.43 -9.47
N PHE A 322 -17.28 13.21 -10.56
CA PHE A 322 -17.77 12.46 -11.71
C PHE A 322 -18.14 11.02 -11.37
N ARG A 323 -17.39 10.38 -10.46
CA ARG A 323 -17.73 9.06 -9.96
C ARG A 323 -19.01 9.09 -9.11
N LYS A 324 -19.25 10.09 -8.25
CA LYS A 324 -20.50 10.25 -7.46
C LYS A 324 -21.73 10.33 -8.36
N ILE A 325 -21.59 11.04 -9.49
CA ILE A 325 -22.68 11.21 -10.47
C ILE A 325 -22.90 9.94 -11.29
N ARG A 326 -21.84 9.33 -11.84
CA ARG A 326 -21.97 8.21 -12.79
C ARG A 326 -22.15 6.85 -12.13
N PHE A 327 -21.58 6.66 -10.95
CA PHE A 327 -21.59 5.39 -10.23
C PHE A 327 -21.91 5.66 -8.75
N PRO A 328 -23.15 6.06 -8.43
CA PRO A 328 -23.54 6.35 -7.05
C PRO A 328 -23.46 5.10 -6.20
N ASP A 329 -22.86 5.23 -5.02
CA ASP A 329 -22.75 4.19 -4.00
C ASP A 329 -23.70 4.51 -2.83
N ILE A 330 -24.16 3.50 -2.09
CA ILE A 330 -24.97 3.74 -0.89
C ILE A 330 -24.25 4.61 0.13
N ARG A 331 -22.92 4.51 0.20
CA ARG A 331 -22.05 5.34 1.05
C ARG A 331 -22.04 6.81 0.66
N ASP A 332 -22.38 7.15 -0.59
CA ASP A 332 -22.54 8.55 -1.00
C ASP A 332 -23.79 9.18 -0.37
N ARG A 333 -24.82 8.36 -0.10
CA ARG A 333 -26.00 8.84 0.63
C ARG A 333 -25.68 9.12 2.09
N TRP A 334 -24.81 8.32 2.70
CA TRP A 334 -24.37 8.52 4.08
C TRP A 334 -23.65 9.85 4.27
N GLU A 335 -22.82 10.25 3.31
CA GLU A 335 -22.20 11.58 3.28
C GLU A 335 -23.26 12.69 3.16
N LYS A 336 -24.22 12.54 2.23
CA LYS A 336 -25.32 13.51 2.06
C LYS A 336 -26.21 13.67 3.28
N THR A 337 -26.42 12.60 4.04
CA THR A 337 -27.21 12.62 5.29
C THR A 337 -26.37 12.95 6.51
N GLU A 338 -25.10 13.33 6.34
CA GLU A 338 -24.14 13.61 7.41
C GLU A 338 -24.11 12.49 8.48
N GLN A 339 -24.11 11.23 8.03
CA GLN A 339 -24.15 10.10 8.96
C GLN A 339 -22.95 10.17 9.92
N ALA A 340 -23.22 10.00 11.21
CA ALA A 340 -22.18 10.00 12.23
C ALA A 340 -21.18 8.84 12.02
N MET A 341 -19.90 9.14 12.23
CA MET A 341 -18.78 8.21 12.20
C MET A 341 -17.97 8.40 13.47
N GLU A 342 -18.22 7.54 14.45
CA GLU A 342 -17.53 7.56 15.74
C GLU A 342 -16.20 6.80 15.68
N PHE A 343 -15.21 7.29 16.42
CA PHE A 343 -13.99 6.54 16.68
C PHE A 343 -14.27 5.48 17.75
N LYS A 344 -14.08 4.21 17.41
CA LYS A 344 -14.38 3.06 18.29
C LYS A 344 -13.12 2.35 18.81
N GLY A 345 -11.97 3.01 18.72
CA GLY A 345 -10.67 2.44 19.02
C GLY A 345 -9.90 2.02 17.76
N ASP A 346 -8.64 1.67 17.97
CA ASP A 346 -7.75 1.27 16.89
C ASP A 346 -7.97 -0.19 16.50
N ALA A 347 -8.33 -0.38 15.23
CA ALA A 347 -8.43 -1.68 14.57
C ALA A 347 -8.15 -1.53 13.07
N GLU A 348 -7.87 -2.65 12.40
CA GLU A 348 -7.60 -2.70 10.96
C GLU A 348 -8.82 -2.30 10.11
N ASP A 349 -10.02 -2.67 10.54
CA ASP A 349 -11.28 -2.51 9.82
C ASP A 349 -12.13 -1.31 10.28
N LEU A 350 -11.64 -0.56 11.27
CA LEU A 350 -12.28 0.65 11.80
C LEU A 350 -11.60 1.92 11.27
N PRO A 351 -12.34 3.05 11.17
CA PRO A 351 -11.75 4.32 10.79
C PRO A 351 -10.72 4.78 11.83
N PRO A 352 -9.52 5.21 11.42
CA PRO A 352 -8.50 5.75 12.33
C PRO A 352 -8.96 7.08 12.92
N LEU A 353 -8.48 7.43 14.12
CA LEU A 353 -8.82 8.70 14.77
C LEU A 353 -8.52 9.90 13.86
N GLY A 354 -7.43 9.85 13.09
CA GLY A 354 -7.06 10.93 12.18
C GLY A 354 -8.11 11.20 11.11
N TRP A 355 -8.74 10.15 10.57
CA TRP A 355 -9.84 10.29 9.63
C TRP A 355 -11.09 10.85 10.30
N VAL A 356 -11.47 10.30 11.45
CA VAL A 356 -12.63 10.75 12.22
C VAL A 356 -12.51 12.22 12.62
N ALA A 357 -11.31 12.65 13.04
CA ALA A 357 -11.04 14.03 13.43
C ALA A 357 -11.08 15.00 12.25
N LEU A 358 -10.51 14.64 11.10
CA LEU A 358 -10.53 15.47 9.89
C LEU A 358 -11.97 15.76 9.42
N TRP A 359 -12.86 14.77 9.54
CA TRP A 359 -14.25 14.87 9.09
C TRP A 359 -15.25 15.20 10.19
N ASP A 360 -14.79 15.68 11.35
CA ASP A 360 -15.65 16.09 12.47
C ASP A 360 -16.71 15.03 12.85
N GLN A 361 -16.27 13.77 12.93
CA GLN A 361 -17.12 12.61 13.22
C GLN A 361 -18.28 12.39 12.23
N ARG A 362 -18.12 12.83 10.97
CA ARG A 362 -19.08 12.59 9.90
C ARG A 362 -18.52 11.65 8.85
N TRP A 363 -19.40 10.92 8.21
CA TRP A 363 -19.07 10.11 7.06
C TRP A 363 -18.67 11.00 5.87
N SER A 364 -17.52 10.74 5.27
CA SER A 364 -17.03 11.42 4.08
C SER A 364 -16.60 10.41 3.01
N MET A 365 -17.00 10.66 1.76
CA MET A 365 -16.50 9.94 0.59
C MET A 365 -15.54 10.83 -0.22
N SER A 366 -14.85 11.74 0.48
CA SER A 366 -13.88 12.65 -0.11
C SER A 366 -12.50 12.29 0.41
N TRP A 367 -11.61 11.82 -0.49
CA TRP A 367 -10.23 11.43 -0.18
C TRP A 367 -9.26 11.98 -1.25
N GLY A 368 -7.98 11.67 -1.17
CA GLY A 368 -6.95 12.15 -2.07
C GLY A 368 -6.90 13.69 -2.08
N PRO A 369 -7.16 14.37 -3.21
CA PRO A 369 -7.10 15.83 -3.33
C PRO A 369 -7.99 16.63 -2.37
N ALA A 370 -8.98 15.99 -1.73
CA ALA A 370 -9.80 16.64 -0.70
C ALA A 370 -9.03 16.88 0.62
N THR A 371 -7.98 16.10 0.85
CA THR A 371 -7.06 16.25 1.98
C THR A 371 -5.85 17.07 1.55
N PRO A 372 -5.28 17.95 2.38
CA PRO A 372 -4.03 18.64 2.03
C PRO A 372 -2.83 17.68 1.90
N ASP A 373 -1.94 17.93 0.94
CA ASP A 373 -0.75 17.10 0.67
C ASP A 373 0.13 16.92 1.91
N PHE A 374 0.30 17.97 2.72
CA PHE A 374 1.12 17.90 3.93
C PHE A 374 0.56 16.93 4.99
N VAL A 375 -0.78 16.77 5.03
CA VAL A 375 -1.44 15.82 5.94
C VAL A 375 -1.24 14.40 5.46
N ARG A 376 -1.39 14.18 4.15
CA ARG A 376 -1.13 12.88 3.51
C ARG A 376 0.33 12.46 3.64
N ALA A 377 1.26 13.40 3.47
CA ALA A 377 2.69 13.17 3.65
C ALA A 377 3.06 12.72 5.07
N LYS A 378 2.26 13.11 6.08
CA LYS A 378 2.41 12.68 7.47
C LYS A 378 1.70 11.37 7.80
N GLY A 379 0.96 10.76 6.87
CA GLY A 379 0.38 9.43 7.05
C GLY A 379 -0.71 9.36 8.13
N TYR A 380 -1.51 10.42 8.28
CA TYR A 380 -2.49 10.56 9.37
C TYR A 380 -3.54 9.43 9.49
N THR A 381 -3.72 8.61 8.45
CA THR A 381 -4.61 7.44 8.45
C THR A 381 -3.96 6.16 8.95
N PHE A 382 -2.64 6.15 9.17
CA PHE A 382 -1.92 4.98 9.67
C PHE A 382 -1.92 4.93 11.19
N TRP A 383 -1.74 6.09 11.82
CA TRP A 383 -1.43 6.22 13.24
C TRP A 383 -2.58 5.80 14.14
N ASP A 384 -2.22 5.08 15.20
CA ASP A 384 -3.11 4.81 16.31
C ASP A 384 -3.42 6.12 17.06
N ALA A 385 -4.47 6.12 17.87
CA ALA A 385 -4.93 7.32 18.56
C ALA A 385 -3.84 7.98 19.41
N THR A 386 -3.05 7.18 20.13
CA THR A 386 -1.94 7.67 20.96
C THR A 386 -0.87 8.34 20.11
N THR A 387 -0.39 7.65 19.07
CA THR A 387 0.63 8.17 18.14
C THR A 387 0.18 9.47 17.46
N LEU A 388 -1.10 9.55 17.08
CA LEU A 388 -1.66 10.75 16.45
C LEU A 388 -1.69 11.95 17.41
N VAL A 389 -1.98 11.72 18.69
CA VAL A 389 -1.92 12.76 19.73
C VAL A 389 -0.48 13.17 19.99
N ASP A 390 0.42 12.21 20.17
CA ASP A 390 1.82 12.44 20.54
C ASP A 390 2.62 13.13 19.42
N SER A 391 2.28 12.85 18.16
CA SER A 391 2.82 13.55 16.98
C SER A 391 2.34 15.00 16.85
N GLY A 392 1.38 15.43 17.66
CA GLY A 392 0.76 16.74 17.59
C GLY A 392 -0.12 16.94 16.36
N LEU A 393 -0.41 15.90 15.57
CA LEU A 393 -1.22 15.99 14.35
C LEU A 393 -2.70 16.23 14.62
N LEU A 394 -3.22 15.68 15.72
CA LEU A 394 -4.65 15.74 16.03
C LEU A 394 -5.21 17.18 16.10
N PRO A 395 -4.60 18.14 16.82
CA PRO A 395 -5.05 19.53 16.81
C PRO A 395 -5.04 20.15 15.41
N TYR A 396 -4.09 19.82 14.55
CA TYR A 396 -4.08 20.33 13.17
C TYR A 396 -5.27 19.79 12.37
N LEU A 397 -5.59 18.51 12.50
CA LEU A 397 -6.72 17.88 11.81
C LEU A 397 -8.06 18.48 12.27
N GLN A 398 -8.24 18.70 13.57
CA GLN A 398 -9.46 19.32 14.12
C GLN A 398 -9.62 20.78 13.70
N ASN A 399 -8.50 21.51 13.53
CA ASN A 399 -8.51 22.91 13.10
C ASN A 399 -8.56 23.06 11.57
N MET A 400 -8.20 22.03 10.82
CA MET A 400 -8.51 21.89 9.40
C MET A 400 -10.01 21.63 9.25
N ARG A 401 -10.81 22.67 9.53
CA ARG A 401 -12.15 22.76 8.97
C ARG A 401 -11.97 22.78 7.47
N VAL A 402 -12.01 21.58 6.88
CA VAL A 402 -11.74 21.26 5.48
C VAL A 402 -12.25 22.40 4.63
N PHE A 403 -11.41 22.90 3.71
CA PHE A 403 -11.85 23.75 2.60
C PHE A 403 -12.97 22.99 1.91
N ARG A 404 -14.21 23.21 2.35
CA ARG A 404 -15.41 22.75 1.67
C ARG A 404 -15.33 23.49 0.36
N ILE A 405 -14.84 22.82 -0.69
CA ILE A 405 -15.09 23.29 -2.04
C ILE A 405 -16.61 23.39 -2.06
N PRO A 406 -17.19 24.61 -2.07
CA PRO A 406 -18.63 24.74 -2.18
C PRO A 406 -19.01 23.95 -3.41
N ASP A 407 -20.06 23.16 -3.31
CA ASP A 407 -20.60 22.37 -4.40
C ASP A 407 -20.42 23.15 -5.71
N VAL A 408 -19.60 22.60 -6.61
CA VAL A 408 -19.62 22.99 -8.02
C VAL A 408 -20.93 22.40 -8.59
N GLU A 409 -22.05 22.85 -8.05
CA GLU A 409 -23.42 22.61 -8.54
C GLU A 409 -23.92 23.81 -9.36
N GLN A 410 -23.08 24.81 -9.62
CA GLN A 410 -23.40 25.90 -10.56
C GLN A 410 -22.26 26.17 -11.52
N THR A 411 -22.05 25.24 -12.45
CA THR A 411 -21.76 25.48 -13.88
C THR A 411 -21.39 24.13 -14.45
N TRP A 412 -22.29 23.55 -15.24
CA TRP A 412 -22.10 22.89 -16.55
C TRP A 412 -23.40 22.18 -16.91
#